data_AF-A0A7C5ZFA6-F1
#
_entry.id   AF-A0A7C5ZFA6-F1
#
_cell.length_a   1.000
_cell.length_b   1.000
_cell.length_c   1.000
_cell.angle_alpha   90.00
_cell.angle_beta   90.00
_cell.angle_gamma   90.00
#
_symmetry.space_group_name_H-M   'P 1'
#
loop_
_entity.id
_entity.type
_entity.pdbx_description
1 polymer ?
#
loop_
_entity_poly.entity_id
_entity_poly.type
_entity_poly.pdbx_seq_one_letter_code
_entity_poly.pdbx_strand_id
1 'polypeptide(L)'
;MPDRGIKITHVAPSGPAQKAGIRPGDVLESINTHPVRDILDVRFYSTQDRLHCRFYRGSNPIEIDLSGEADWGLEFEPMRFHACGNRCIFCFVDQNP
;
A
#
# COMPACT_ATOMS: atom_id res chain seq x y z
N MET A 1 -9.38 -14.68 -5.10
CA MET A 1 -8.79 -13.80 -4.07
C MET A 1 -8.89 -12.39 -4.61
N PRO A 2 -9.12 -11.32 -3.82
CA PRO A 2 -9.09 -10.00 -4.41
C PRO A 2 -7.65 -9.74 -4.90
N ASP A 3 -7.44 -9.77 -6.22
CA ASP A 3 -6.23 -9.32 -6.92
C ASP A 3 -6.03 -7.79 -6.78
N ARG A 4 -6.50 -7.21 -5.68
CA ARG A 4 -6.63 -5.78 -5.46
C ARG A 4 -6.19 -5.45 -4.05
N GLY A 5 -5.26 -4.52 -3.94
CA GLY A 5 -4.66 -4.12 -2.69
C GLY A 5 -3.15 -4.23 -2.72
N ILE A 6 -2.53 -3.58 -1.74
CA ILE A 6 -1.09 -3.61 -1.55
C ILE A 6 -0.75 -4.39 -0.28
N LYS A 7 0.20 -5.33 -0.40
CA LYS A 7 0.61 -6.18 0.73
C LYS A 7 1.54 -5.42 1.67
N ILE A 8 1.32 -5.58 2.97
CA ILE A 8 2.19 -5.06 4.01
C ILE A 8 3.36 -6.02 4.22
N THR A 9 4.58 -5.54 4.05
CA THR A 9 5.81 -6.31 4.21
C THR A 9 6.39 -6.18 5.61
N HIS A 10 6.26 -5.00 6.22
CA HIS A 10 6.76 -4.74 7.56
C HIS A 10 5.80 -3.84 8.35
N VAL A 11 5.77 -4.05 9.68
CA VAL A 11 5.04 -3.22 10.64
C VAL A 11 5.99 -2.86 11.76
N ALA A 12 6.21 -1.57 11.98
CA ALA A 12 7.10 -1.06 13.01
C ALA A 12 6.64 -1.49 14.41
N PRO A 13 7.56 -1.97 15.27
CA PRO A 13 7.24 -2.35 16.64
C PRO A 13 6.79 -1.13 17.44
N SER A 14 5.78 -1.32 18.29
CA SER A 14 5.12 -0.28 19.10
C SER A 14 4.49 0.88 18.31
N GLY A 15 4.42 0.77 16.98
CA GLY A 15 3.84 1.78 16.09
C GLY A 15 2.31 1.81 16.10
N PRO A 16 1.69 2.87 15.52
CA PRO A 16 0.23 3.00 15.48
C PRO A 16 -0.46 1.82 14.79
N ALA A 17 0.09 1.35 13.66
CA ALA A 17 -0.47 0.21 12.94
C ALA A 17 -0.42 -1.09 13.75
N GLN A 18 0.68 -1.35 14.48
CA GLN A 18 0.78 -2.53 15.33
C GLN A 18 -0.23 -2.48 16.47
N LYS A 19 -0.40 -1.32 17.11
CA LYS A 19 -1.40 -1.11 18.17
C LYS A 19 -2.84 -1.31 17.67
N ALA A 20 -3.09 -0.95 16.41
CA ALA A 20 -4.35 -1.23 15.73
C ALA A 20 -4.54 -2.71 15.32
N GLY A 21 -3.52 -3.56 15.54
CA GLY A 21 -3.59 -4.99 15.27
C GLY A 21 -3.21 -5.41 13.84
N ILE A 22 -2.64 -4.49 13.06
CA ILE A 22 -2.11 -4.77 11.71
C ILE A 22 -0.84 -5.61 11.84
N ARG A 23 -0.68 -6.56 10.90
CA ARG A 23 0.42 -7.52 10.88
C ARG A 23 1.07 -7.57 9.49
N PRO A 24 2.36 -7.92 9.41
CA PRO A 24 2.98 -8.28 8.14
C PRO A 24 2.18 -9.38 7.44
N GLY A 25 1.95 -9.21 6.14
CA GLY A 25 1.13 -10.10 5.33
C GLY A 25 -0.34 -9.69 5.19
N ASP A 26 -0.83 -8.74 5.99
CA ASP A 26 -2.12 -8.11 5.75
C ASP A 26 -2.08 -7.33 4.42
N VAL A 27 -3.22 -7.25 3.73
CA VAL A 27 -3.35 -6.55 2.44
C VAL A 27 -4.27 -5.35 2.61
N LEU A 28 -3.79 -4.15 2.30
CA LEU A 28 -4.61 -2.94 2.29
C LEU A 28 -5.41 -2.88 0.98
N GLU A 29 -6.73 -3.02 1.07
CA GLU A 29 -7.64 -3.00 -0.07
C GLU A 29 -8.08 -1.58 -0.44
N SER A 30 -8.43 -0.76 0.56
CA SER A 30 -8.97 0.57 0.32
C SER A 30 -8.67 1.55 1.46
N ILE A 31 -8.54 2.82 1.11
CA ILE A 31 -8.49 3.95 2.04
C ILE A 31 -9.74 4.80 1.76
N ASN A 32 -10.57 4.99 2.78
CA ASN A 32 -11.88 5.62 2.69
C ASN A 32 -12.75 4.93 1.63
N THR A 33 -13.21 5.69 0.63
CA THR A 33 -14.04 5.18 -0.48
C THR A 33 -13.21 4.76 -1.69
N HIS A 34 -11.87 4.78 -1.60
CA HIS A 34 -10.98 4.57 -2.75
C HIS A 34 -10.21 3.25 -2.65
N PRO A 35 -10.26 2.39 -3.68
CA PRO A 35 -9.44 1.19 -3.74
C PRO A 35 -7.97 1.56 -3.92
N VAL A 36 -7.09 0.86 -3.21
CA VAL A 36 -5.63 1.03 -3.27
C VAL A 36 -5.04 -0.10 -4.10
N ARG A 37 -4.15 0.22 -5.03
CA ARG A 37 -3.45 -0.76 -5.88
C ARG A 37 -1.96 -0.76 -5.64
N ASP A 38 -1.42 0.40 -5.31
CA ASP A 38 0.02 0.58 -5.11
C ASP A 38 0.34 1.63 -4.04
N ILE A 39 1.64 1.87 -3.83
CA ILE A 39 2.15 2.80 -2.83
C ILE A 39 1.83 4.27 -3.17
N LEU A 40 1.59 4.61 -4.44
CA LEU A 40 1.22 5.96 -4.85
C LEU A 40 -0.22 6.25 -4.44
N ASP A 41 -1.12 5.29 -4.63
CA ASP A 41 -2.51 5.38 -4.13
C ASP A 41 -2.52 5.60 -2.61
N VAL A 42 -1.72 4.84 -1.86
CA VAL A 42 -1.57 5.04 -0.40
C VAL A 42 -1.19 6.48 -0.11
N ARG A 43 -0.11 6.99 -0.70
CA ARG A 43 0.38 8.35 -0.46
C ARG A 43 -0.65 9.42 -0.84
N PHE A 44 -1.38 9.21 -1.94
CA PHE A 44 -2.37 10.16 -2.43
C PHE A 44 -3.59 10.23 -1.50
N TYR A 45 -4.13 9.09 -1.10
CA TYR A 45 -5.33 9.03 -0.25
C TYR A 45 -5.04 9.27 1.24
N SER A 46 -3.77 9.21 1.67
CA SER A 46 -3.38 9.52 3.06
C SER A 46 -3.42 11.00 3.40
N THR A 47 -3.77 11.87 2.46
CA THR A 47 -3.79 13.34 2.65
C THR A 47 -4.93 13.86 3.54
N GLN A 48 -5.86 12.99 3.96
CA GLN A 48 -7.01 13.36 4.78
C GLN A 48 -6.77 13.04 6.26
N ASP A 49 -7.22 13.90 7.18
CA ASP A 49 -6.99 13.74 8.63
C ASP A 49 -7.39 12.37 9.20
N ARG A 50 -8.51 11.82 8.72
CA ARG A 50 -9.03 10.52 9.15
C ARG A 50 -9.20 9.59 7.96
N LEU A 51 -8.70 8.38 8.11
CA LEU A 51 -8.71 7.35 7.09
C LEU A 51 -9.41 6.10 7.60
N HIS A 52 -10.52 5.74 6.97
CA HIS A 52 -11.20 4.47 7.13
C HIS A 52 -10.54 3.44 6.21
N CYS A 53 -9.61 2.67 6.74
CA CYS A 53 -8.84 1.70 5.97
C CYS A 53 -9.45 0.31 6.08
N ARG A 54 -9.60 -0.37 4.94
CA ARG A 54 -10.02 -1.78 4.89
C ARG A 54 -8.84 -2.65 4.50
N PHE A 55 -8.53 -3.60 5.37
CA PHE A 55 -7.48 -4.60 5.20
C PHE A 55 -8.09 -6.00 5.06
N TYR A 56 -7.31 -6.92 4.49
CA TYR A 56 -7.60 -8.35 4.50
C TYR A 56 -6.47 -9.13 5.14
N ARG A 57 -6.85 -10.05 6.03
CA ARG A 57 -5.98 -11.12 6.54
C ARG A 57 -6.49 -12.45 6.01
N GLY A 58 -5.89 -12.92 4.92
CA GLY A 58 -6.44 -14.06 4.18
C GLY A 58 -7.80 -13.70 3.57
N SER A 59 -8.88 -14.30 4.08
CA SER A 59 -10.26 -14.02 3.64
C SER A 59 -11.05 -13.13 4.61
N ASN A 60 -10.45 -12.73 5.73
CA ASN A 60 -11.13 -11.97 6.76
C ASN A 60 -10.90 -10.46 6.54
N PRO A 61 -11.97 -9.68 6.31
CA PRO A 61 -11.86 -8.22 6.25
C PRO A 61 -11.64 -7.65 7.66
N ILE A 62 -10.82 -6.60 7.74
CA ILE A 62 -10.49 -5.87 8.97
C ILE A 62 -10.61 -4.38 8.63
N GLU A 63 -11.41 -3.63 9.38
CA GLU A 63 -11.57 -2.19 9.21
C GLU A 63 -10.93 -1.45 10.38
N ILE A 64 -10.09 -0.46 10.07
CA ILE A 64 -9.30 0.29 11.05
C ILE A 64 -9.28 1.76 10.65
N ASP A 65 -9.48 2.63 11.63
CA ASP A 65 -9.31 4.07 11.48
C ASP A 65 -7.86 4.47 11.77
N LEU A 66 -7.22 5.13 10.80
CA LEU A 66 -5.87 5.70 10.92
C LEU A 66 -5.92 7.22 10.75
N SER A 67 -4.89 7.91 11.26
CA SER A 67 -4.72 9.36 11.10
C SER A 67 -3.86 9.67 9.87
N GLY A 68 -4.32 10.50 8.93
CA GLY A 68 -3.59 10.76 7.68
C GLY A 68 -2.23 11.43 7.83
N GLU A 69 -2.07 12.28 8.84
CA GLU A 69 -0.82 13.01 9.09
C GLU A 69 0.23 12.18 9.85
N ALA A 70 -0.14 10.98 10.32
CA ALA A 70 0.74 10.15 11.13
C ALA A 70 1.54 9.16 10.27
N ASP A 71 2.80 8.94 10.64
CA ASP A 71 3.53 7.76 10.21
C ASP A 71 2.97 6.53 10.94
N TRP A 72 2.33 5.63 10.21
CA TRP A 72 1.76 4.40 10.76
C TRP A 72 2.79 3.32 11.03
N GLY A 73 4.03 3.50 10.55
CA GLY A 73 5.08 2.49 10.61
C GLY A 73 4.77 1.29 9.72
N LEU A 74 4.16 1.52 8.55
CA LEU A 74 3.85 0.48 7.58
C LEU A 74 4.82 0.53 6.41
N GLU A 75 5.43 -0.60 6.09
CA GLU A 75 6.10 -0.79 4.81
C GLU A 75 5.28 -1.71 3.93
N PHE A 76 5.27 -1.38 2.65
CA PHE A 76 4.49 -2.07 1.65
C PHE A 76 5.38 -2.75 0.63
N GLU A 77 4.82 -3.76 -0.04
CA GLU A 77 5.41 -4.35 -1.22
C GLU A 77 5.84 -3.27 -2.22
N PRO A 78 7.10 -3.30 -2.71
CA PRO A 78 7.55 -2.33 -3.68
C PRO A 78 6.74 -2.47 -4.97
N MET A 79 6.38 -1.33 -5.56
CA MET A 79 5.78 -1.29 -6.88
C MET A 79 6.70 -2.01 -7.87
N ARG A 80 6.18 -3.05 -8.53
CA ARG A 80 6.87 -3.66 -9.67
C ARG A 80 6.67 -2.78 -10.88
N PHE A 81 7.66 -1.94 -11.18
CA PHE A 81 7.71 -1.26 -12.47
C PHE A 81 7.93 -2.31 -13.56
N HIS A 82 6.97 -2.47 -14.46
CA HIS A 82 7.26 -3.18 -15.71
C HIS A 82 8.18 -2.30 -16.54
N ALA A 83 9.30 -2.86 -16.99
CA ALA A 83 10.14 -2.20 -17.99
C ALA A 83 9.26 -1.81 -19.20
N CYS A 84 9.56 -0.65 -19.79
CA CYS A 84 8.81 -0.14 -20.94
C CYS A 84 8.74 -1.20 -22.04
N GLY A 85 7.53 -1.67 -22.37
CA GLY A 85 7.31 -2.71 -23.37
C GLY A 85 7.50 -2.25 -24.82
N ASN A 86 7.80 -0.97 -25.03
CA ASN A 86 8.10 -0.43 -26.35
C ASN A 86 9.51 -0.84 -26.76
N ARG A 87 9.62 -1.69 -27.78
CA ARG A 87 10.88 -2.10 -28.42
C ARG A 87 11.46 -0.97 -29.28
N CYS A 88 11.62 0.22 -28.69
CA CYS A 88 12.18 1.38 -29.37
C CYS A 88 13.70 1.21 -29.53
N ILE A 89 14.21 1.57 -30.71
CA ILE A 89 15.66 1.63 -30.99
C ILE A 89 16.41 2.67 -30.13
N PHE A 90 15.68 3.65 -29.56
CA PHE A 90 16.20 4.68 -28.63
C PHE A 90 15.53 4.58 -27.25
N CYS A 91 15.59 3.40 -26.62
CA CYS A 91 14.98 3.18 -25.31
C CYS A 91 15.82 3.82 -24.19
N PHE A 92 15.37 4.95 -23.63
CA PHE A 92 16.01 5.64 -22.51
C PHE A 92 15.96 4.86 -21.18
N VAL A 93 15.10 3.83 -21.08
CA VAL A 93 15.01 2.95 -19.91
C VAL A 93 16.12 1.89 -19.92
N ASP A 94 16.48 1.35 -21.10
CA ASP A 94 17.55 0.34 -21.24
C ASP A 94 18.96 0.96 -21.31
N GLN A 95 19.05 2.24 -21.68
CA GLN A 95 20.32 2.97 -21.86
C GLN A 95 20.74 3.76 -20.60
N ASN A 96 19.98 3.68 -19.50
CA ASN A 96 20.40 4.23 -18.22
C ASN A 96 21.27 3.18 -17.49
N PRO A 97 22.57 3.44 -17.27
CA PRO A 97 23.49 2.49 -16.64
C PRO A 97 23.12 2.13 -15.20
#